data_AF-A0A1J4MC19-F1
#
_entry.id   AF-A0A1J4MC19-F1
#
_cell.length_a   1.000
_cell.length_b   1.000
_cell.length_c   1.000
_cell.angle_alpha   90.00
_cell.angle_beta   90.00
_cell.angle_gamma   90.00
#
_symmetry.space_group_name_H-M   'P 1'
#
loop_
_entity.id
_entity.type
_entity.pdbx_description
1 polymer ?
#
loop_
_entity_poly.entity_id
_entity_poly.type
_entity_poly.pdbx_seq_one_letter_code
_entity_poly.pdbx_strand_id
1 'polypeptide(L)'
;MYETQGGISDERFIVGIKNSSKVDVTLADQLIIGGARVEKTLQDLNCRYQTLFFIGAGASSAAGILAATNSLFNIQPANMINSLFQLLFGILLMVLDVPGSPRWSSRGRALIRKEARFLTHLTGKSLCLLFLSCLTSTTLWPNRKGAGILALLAFLTSIAVAGVAVIGLLISLQKSVRLERVRKNIITTKTSTVADVYRRYAIADPVYGMQFEEFSRMAADYTNGRQQFGVTDLSIIYNALDENQKSGINEREFSEWVNGSTVYL
;
A
#
# COMPACT_ATOMS: atom_id res chain seq x y z
N MET A 1 37.04 -46.54 -35.32
CA MET A 1 37.36 -47.00 -33.95
C MET A 1 36.31 -46.40 -33.03
N TYR A 2 35.39 -47.25 -32.54
CA TYR A 2 34.51 -47.23 -31.35
C TYR A 2 34.22 -45.88 -30.63
N GLU A 3 32.95 -45.43 -30.45
CA GLU A 3 31.97 -45.80 -29.37
C GLU A 3 32.56 -45.65 -27.94
N THR A 4 31.96 -45.06 -26.88
CA THR A 4 30.59 -44.65 -26.50
C THR A 4 30.61 -43.86 -25.16
N GLN A 5 29.58 -43.02 -24.95
CA GLN A 5 28.76 -42.78 -23.72
C GLN A 5 29.28 -42.34 -22.33
N GLY A 6 28.46 -41.45 -21.73
CA GLY A 6 28.18 -41.28 -20.29
C GLY A 6 28.25 -39.81 -19.86
N GLY A 7 27.20 -39.05 -19.49
CA GLY A 7 25.89 -39.38 -18.94
C GLY A 7 25.86 -39.13 -17.42
N ILE A 8 24.97 -38.24 -16.95
CA ILE A 8 24.46 -38.08 -15.56
C ILE A 8 25.41 -37.23 -14.66
N SER A 9 25.02 -36.25 -13.83
CA SER A 9 23.79 -35.96 -13.07
C SER A 9 23.81 -34.54 -12.46
N ASP A 10 22.61 -34.00 -12.21
CA ASP A 10 22.27 -33.07 -11.12
C ASP A 10 23.06 -33.32 -9.82
N GLU A 11 23.81 -32.32 -9.34
CA GLU A 11 24.07 -32.15 -7.90
C GLU A 11 24.03 -30.67 -7.51
N ARG A 12 22.81 -30.23 -7.16
CA ARG A 12 22.49 -29.62 -5.86
C ARG A 12 23.67 -28.96 -5.13
N PHE A 13 23.87 -27.67 -5.35
CA PHE A 13 24.45 -26.82 -4.29
C PHE A 13 23.37 -26.49 -3.25
N ILE A 14 22.99 -27.51 -2.48
CA ILE A 14 22.37 -27.33 -1.16
C ILE A 14 23.52 -26.98 -0.22
N VAL A 15 23.77 -25.68 -0.07
CA VAL A 15 24.64 -25.21 1.01
C VAL A 15 23.87 -25.34 2.33
N GLY A 16 24.13 -26.45 3.01
CA GLY A 16 24.19 -26.51 4.47
C GLY A 16 22.94 -26.11 5.24
N ILE A 17 21.87 -26.90 5.17
CA ILE A 17 20.96 -27.03 6.32
C ILE A 17 21.67 -27.94 7.33
N LYS A 18 22.41 -27.35 8.27
CA LYS A 18 22.90 -28.06 9.46
C LYS A 18 22.30 -27.41 10.70
N ASN A 19 21.29 -28.11 11.22
CA ASN A 19 20.75 -28.10 12.58
C ASN A 19 20.16 -26.79 13.12
N SER A 20 18.84 -26.70 12.99
CA SER A 20 17.88 -26.54 14.11
C SER A 20 18.30 -25.55 15.20
N SER A 21 18.27 -24.27 14.88
CA SER A 21 17.51 -23.36 15.72
C SER A 21 16.14 -23.22 15.05
N LYS A 22 15.05 -23.30 15.82
CA LYS A 22 13.79 -22.72 15.37
C LYS A 22 14.11 -21.24 15.18
N VAL A 23 14.49 -20.84 13.96
CA VAL A 23 14.49 -19.43 13.59
C VAL A 23 13.03 -19.08 13.66
N ASP A 24 12.63 -18.44 14.75
CA ASP A 24 11.30 -17.86 14.87
C ASP A 24 11.12 -17.02 13.61
N VAL A 25 10.32 -17.53 12.67
CA VAL A 25 9.98 -16.81 11.45
C VAL A 25 9.29 -15.57 11.97
N THR A 26 10.02 -14.45 11.96
CA THR A 26 9.53 -13.23 12.59
C THR A 26 8.23 -12.87 11.90
N LEU A 27 7.26 -12.30 12.62
CA LEU A 27 5.99 -11.85 12.02
C LEU A 27 6.24 -10.97 10.78
N ALA A 28 7.35 -10.23 10.77
CA ALA A 28 7.83 -9.47 9.63
C ALA A 28 8.14 -10.32 8.38
N ASP A 29 8.76 -11.50 8.54
CA ASP A 29 9.02 -12.42 7.42
C ASP A 29 7.74 -13.03 6.87
N GLN A 30 6.82 -13.46 7.76
CA GLN A 30 5.52 -13.97 7.34
C GLN A 30 4.71 -12.92 6.56
N LEU A 31 4.75 -11.68 7.04
CA LEU A 31 4.07 -10.56 6.40
C LEU A 31 4.67 -10.23 5.03
N ILE A 32 6.00 -10.30 4.89
CA ILE A 32 6.66 -10.11 3.59
C ILE A 32 6.29 -11.21 2.60
N ILE A 33 6.32 -12.47 3.03
CA ILE A 33 5.98 -13.62 2.18
C ILE A 33 4.50 -13.55 1.78
N GLY A 34 3.61 -13.24 2.72
CA GLY A 34 2.18 -13.11 2.48
C GLY A 34 1.87 -11.98 1.50
N GLY A 35 2.41 -10.79 1.73
CA GLY A 35 2.24 -9.65 0.81
C GLY A 35 2.80 -9.93 -0.58
N ALA A 36 3.98 -10.57 -0.69
CA ALA A 36 4.57 -10.92 -1.98
C ALA A 36 3.70 -11.92 -2.76
N ARG A 37 3.07 -12.88 -2.07
CA ARG A 37 2.12 -13.81 -2.69
C ARG A 37 0.89 -13.06 -3.21
N VAL A 38 0.34 -12.14 -2.43
CA VAL A 38 -0.82 -11.32 -2.84
C VAL A 38 -0.48 -10.45 -4.05
N GLU A 39 0.68 -9.80 -4.06
CA GLU A 39 1.14 -8.97 -5.17
C GLU A 39 1.37 -9.80 -6.43
N LYS A 40 1.97 -10.99 -6.31
CA LYS A 40 2.12 -11.92 -7.44
C LYS A 40 0.77 -12.34 -8.00
N THR A 41 -0.19 -12.71 -7.16
CA THR A 41 -1.55 -13.05 -7.62
C THR A 41 -2.22 -11.87 -8.32
N LEU A 42 -2.04 -10.64 -7.84
CA LEU A 42 -2.55 -9.44 -8.52
C LEU A 42 -1.92 -9.24 -9.90
N GLN A 43 -0.61 -9.47 -10.00
CA GLN A 43 0.12 -9.39 -11.27
C GLN A 43 -0.33 -10.48 -12.26
N ASP A 44 -0.54 -11.71 -11.78
CA ASP A 44 -1.05 -12.82 -12.59
C ASP A 44 -2.47 -12.53 -13.12
N LEU A 45 -3.28 -11.79 -12.35
CA LEU A 45 -4.60 -11.31 -12.76
C LEU A 45 -4.56 -10.02 -13.60
N ASN A 46 -3.36 -9.52 -13.93
CA ASN A 46 -3.13 -8.25 -14.63
C ASN A 46 -3.89 -7.06 -14.01
N CYS A 47 -4.14 -7.12 -12.71
CA CYS A 47 -4.97 -6.15 -12.00
C CYS A 47 -4.08 -5.21 -11.18
N ARG A 48 -4.09 -3.92 -11.52
CA ARG A 48 -3.38 -2.89 -10.75
C ARG A 48 -4.12 -2.64 -9.43
N TYR A 49 -3.38 -2.50 -8.33
CA TYR A 49 -3.95 -2.18 -7.02
C TYR A 49 -4.84 -0.92 -7.08
N GLN A 50 -4.43 0.11 -7.82
CA GLN A 50 -5.20 1.35 -8.02
C GLN A 50 -6.63 1.07 -8.53
N THR A 51 -6.78 0.12 -9.45
CA THR A 51 -8.09 -0.27 -9.99
C THR A 51 -8.95 -0.97 -8.93
N LEU A 52 -8.36 -1.83 -8.08
CA LEU A 52 -9.07 -2.47 -6.98
C LEU A 52 -9.58 -1.45 -5.96
N PHE A 53 -8.72 -0.49 -5.57
CA PHE A 53 -9.10 0.60 -4.67
C PHE A 53 -10.19 1.48 -5.28
N PHE A 54 -10.11 1.79 -6.57
CA PHE A 54 -11.13 2.54 -7.29
C PHE A 54 -12.49 1.82 -7.31
N ILE A 55 -12.50 0.51 -7.59
CA ILE A 55 -13.73 -0.29 -7.58
C ILE A 55 -14.31 -0.38 -6.15
N GLY A 56 -13.47 -0.58 -5.14
CA GLY A 56 -13.90 -0.61 -3.73
C GLY A 56 -14.49 0.73 -3.27
N ALA A 57 -13.86 1.85 -3.62
CA ALA A 57 -14.36 3.19 -3.32
C ALA A 57 -15.67 3.49 -4.08
N GLY A 58 -15.76 3.08 -5.34
CA GLY A 58 -16.99 3.19 -6.15
C GLY A 58 -18.15 2.39 -5.56
N ALA A 59 -17.90 1.14 -5.16
CA ALA A 59 -18.90 0.29 -4.51
C ALA A 59 -19.38 0.89 -3.18
N SER A 60 -18.46 1.44 -2.37
CA SER A 60 -18.81 2.10 -1.12
C SER A 60 -19.60 3.40 -1.33
N SER A 61 -19.25 4.18 -2.37
CA SER A 61 -19.98 5.39 -2.75
C SER A 61 -21.41 5.06 -3.20
N ALA A 62 -21.57 4.03 -4.04
CA ALA A 62 -22.88 3.56 -4.48
C ALA A 62 -23.73 3.07 -3.30
N ALA A 63 -23.12 2.33 -2.36
CA ALA A 63 -23.80 1.94 -1.13
C ALA A 63 -24.20 3.15 -0.26
N GLY A 64 -23.39 4.21 -0.22
CA GLY A 64 -23.73 5.47 0.44
C GLY A 64 -24.96 6.16 -0.17
N ILE A 65 -25.09 6.18 -1.51
CA ILE A 65 -26.26 6.72 -2.22
C ILE A 65 -27.52 5.92 -1.88
N LEU A 66 -27.42 4.58 -1.91
CA LEU A 66 -28.53 3.69 -1.56
C LEU A 66 -28.95 3.88 -0.09
N ALA A 67 -27.99 3.99 0.83
CA ALA A 67 -28.24 4.26 2.24
C ALA A 67 -28.92 5.63 2.46
N ALA A 68 -28.45 6.67 1.77
CA ALA A 68 -29.03 8.02 1.87
C ALA A 68 -30.47 8.05 1.37
N THR A 69 -30.73 7.39 0.24
CA THR A 69 -32.07 7.27 -0.35
C THR A 69 -33.02 6.53 0.62
N ASN A 70 -32.58 5.40 1.16
CA ASN A 70 -33.37 4.63 2.13
C ASN A 70 -33.61 5.39 3.45
N SER A 71 -32.62 6.17 3.90
CA SER A 71 -32.73 7.00 5.10
C SER A 71 -33.71 8.16 4.92
N LEU A 72 -33.74 8.77 3.73
CA LEU A 72 -34.68 9.85 3.38
C LEU A 72 -36.12 9.36 3.42
N PHE A 73 -36.39 8.15 2.91
CA PHE A 73 -37.74 7.55 2.95
C PHE A 73 -38.19 7.12 4.35
N ASN A 74 -37.28 6.78 5.26
CA ASN A 74 -37.61 6.34 6.62
C ASN A 74 -37.42 7.44 7.70
N ILE A 75 -37.03 8.67 7.30
CA ILE A 75 -36.80 9.83 8.18
C ILE A 75 -35.89 9.47 9.38
N GLN A 76 -34.72 8.88 9.08
CA GLN A 76 -33.74 8.49 10.10
C GLN A 76 -32.49 9.40 10.00
N PRO A 77 -32.45 10.54 10.71
CA PRO A 77 -31.40 11.55 10.51
C PRO A 77 -29.99 11.04 10.84
N ALA A 78 -29.85 10.13 11.82
CA ALA A 78 -28.56 9.52 12.13
C ALA A 78 -27.99 8.69 10.96
N ASN A 79 -28.85 7.91 10.30
CA ASN A 79 -28.46 7.15 9.10
C ASN A 79 -28.19 8.07 7.91
N MET A 80 -28.82 9.23 7.85
CA MET A 80 -28.57 10.24 6.81
C MET A 80 -27.18 10.85 6.96
N ILE A 81 -26.75 11.18 8.18
CA ILE A 81 -25.40 11.70 8.45
C ILE A 81 -24.35 10.65 8.08
N ASN A 82 -24.53 9.40 8.51
CA ASN A 82 -23.60 8.31 8.22
C ASN A 82 -23.51 8.02 6.71
N SER A 83 -24.63 8.04 5.99
CA SER A 83 -24.64 7.81 4.55
C SER A 83 -24.03 8.97 3.75
N LEU A 84 -24.23 10.23 4.18
CA LEU A 84 -23.54 11.38 3.60
C LEU A 84 -22.03 11.32 3.86
N PHE A 85 -21.61 10.95 5.08
CA PHE A 85 -20.20 10.76 5.40
C PHE A 85 -19.58 9.66 4.50
N GLN A 86 -20.26 8.51 4.40
CA GLN A 86 -19.82 7.41 3.54
C GLN A 86 -19.71 7.83 2.07
N LEU A 87 -20.70 8.58 1.56
CA LEU A 87 -20.70 9.09 0.20
C LEU A 87 -19.53 10.04 -0.05
N LEU A 88 -19.31 11.00 0.86
CA LEU A 88 -18.23 11.98 0.74
C LEU A 88 -16.86 11.29 0.73
N PHE A 89 -16.58 10.43 1.71
CA PHE A 89 -15.29 9.71 1.77
C PHE A 89 -15.12 8.70 0.65
N GLY A 90 -16.20 8.05 0.21
CA GLY A 90 -16.19 7.14 -0.94
C GLY A 90 -15.79 7.88 -2.23
N ILE A 91 -16.41 9.02 -2.51
CA ILE A 91 -16.08 9.85 -3.69
C ILE A 91 -14.64 10.37 -3.59
N LEU A 92 -14.22 10.80 -2.40
CA LEU A 92 -12.89 11.36 -2.18
C LEU A 92 -11.80 10.30 -2.44
N LEU A 93 -11.99 9.07 -1.96
CA LEU A 93 -11.13 7.93 -2.29
C LEU A 93 -11.20 7.56 -3.78
N MET A 94 -12.39 7.59 -4.37
CA MET A 94 -12.56 7.30 -5.80
C MET A 94 -11.79 8.30 -6.68
N VAL A 95 -11.81 9.60 -6.35
CA VAL A 95 -11.02 10.66 -7.04
C VAL A 95 -9.51 10.42 -6.86
N LEU A 96 -9.11 9.94 -5.69
CA LEU A 96 -7.71 9.65 -5.39
C LEU A 96 -7.19 8.48 -6.21
N ASP A 97 -8.00 7.43 -6.40
CA ASP A 97 -7.60 6.16 -7.02
C ASP A 97 -8.01 6.01 -8.50
N VAL A 98 -8.49 7.08 -9.15
CA VAL A 98 -8.81 7.07 -10.60
C VAL A 98 -7.66 6.46 -11.43
N PRO A 99 -7.90 5.38 -12.20
CA PRO A 99 -6.91 4.87 -13.13
C PRO A 99 -6.73 5.87 -14.28
N GLY A 100 -5.48 6.21 -14.58
CA GLY A 100 -5.15 7.33 -15.49
C GLY A 100 -5.19 8.67 -14.75
N SER A 101 -4.44 9.65 -15.24
CA SER A 101 -4.32 10.99 -14.65
C SER A 101 -5.12 12.02 -15.44
N PRO A 102 -6.47 11.93 -15.50
CA PRO A 102 -7.25 12.92 -16.20
C PRO A 102 -7.10 14.29 -15.53
N ARG A 103 -7.13 15.36 -16.34
CA ARG A 103 -6.85 16.74 -15.90
C ARG A 103 -7.76 17.24 -14.77
N TRP A 104 -8.97 16.71 -14.65
CA TRP A 104 -9.90 17.07 -13.58
C TRP A 104 -9.56 16.40 -12.25
N SER A 105 -9.09 15.14 -12.26
CA SER A 105 -8.71 14.43 -11.03
C SER A 105 -7.39 14.94 -10.47
N SER A 106 -6.49 15.49 -11.31
CA SER A 106 -5.22 16.04 -10.82
C SER A 106 -5.40 17.20 -9.84
N ARG A 107 -6.37 18.09 -10.09
CA ARG A 107 -6.73 19.19 -9.19
C ARG A 107 -7.33 18.69 -7.88
N GLY A 108 -8.29 17.76 -7.96
CA GLY A 108 -8.91 17.16 -6.78
C GLY A 108 -7.89 16.43 -5.90
N ARG A 109 -7.01 15.65 -6.52
CA ARG A 109 -5.90 14.97 -5.83
C ARG A 109 -4.94 15.94 -5.15
N ALA A 110 -4.62 17.08 -5.78
CA ALA A 110 -3.74 18.08 -5.17
C ALA A 110 -4.35 18.70 -3.91
N LEU A 111 -5.66 19.01 -3.93
CA LEU A 111 -6.38 19.53 -2.77
C LEU A 111 -6.47 18.49 -1.65
N ILE A 112 -6.84 17.26 -1.98
CA ILE A 112 -6.90 16.15 -1.01
C ILE A 112 -5.54 15.90 -0.38
N ARG A 113 -4.46 15.91 -1.18
CA ARG A 113 -3.10 15.73 -0.67
C ARG A 113 -2.66 16.83 0.29
N LYS A 114 -3.17 18.06 0.12
CA LYS A 114 -2.87 19.20 1.00
C LYS A 114 -3.60 19.08 2.34
N GLU A 115 -4.89 18.77 2.31
CA GLU A 115 -5.75 18.82 3.50
C GLU A 115 -5.80 17.48 4.27
N ALA A 116 -5.62 16.35 3.57
CA ALA A 116 -5.75 15.01 4.14
C ALA A 116 -4.56 14.12 3.75
N ARG A 117 -3.34 14.54 4.14
CA ARG A 117 -2.09 13.83 3.81
C ARG A 117 -2.10 12.36 4.26
N PHE A 118 -2.74 12.03 5.39
CA PHE A 118 -2.86 10.64 5.84
C PHE A 118 -3.60 9.76 4.84
N LEU A 119 -4.56 10.32 4.08
CA LEU A 119 -5.38 9.57 3.13
C LEU A 119 -4.63 9.30 1.83
N THR A 120 -3.48 9.93 1.62
CA THR A 120 -2.64 9.73 0.44
C THR A 120 -1.75 8.50 0.61
N HIS A 121 -1.42 8.17 1.86
CA HIS A 121 -0.71 6.94 2.23
C HIS A 121 -1.61 5.74 1.96
N LEU A 122 -1.02 4.67 1.44
CA LEU A 122 -1.70 3.43 1.10
C LEU A 122 -2.37 2.80 2.33
N THR A 123 -1.70 2.79 3.48
CA THR A 123 -2.27 2.38 4.78
C THR A 123 -3.50 3.20 5.14
N GLY A 124 -3.45 4.52 4.99
CA GLY A 124 -4.57 5.41 5.30
C GLY A 124 -5.78 5.15 4.41
N LYS A 125 -5.57 4.94 3.11
CA LYS A 125 -6.65 4.54 2.18
C LYS A 125 -7.29 3.22 2.58
N SER A 126 -6.48 2.21 2.88
CA SER A 126 -6.95 0.90 3.32
C SER A 126 -7.73 0.96 4.62
N LEU A 127 -7.25 1.70 5.62
CA LEU A 127 -7.98 1.89 6.88
C LEU A 127 -9.29 2.63 6.68
N CYS A 128 -9.31 3.64 5.81
CA CYS A 128 -10.52 4.36 5.46
C CYS A 128 -11.54 3.43 4.77
N LEU A 129 -11.13 2.62 3.79
CA LEU A 129 -12.02 1.64 3.16
C LEU A 129 -12.52 0.58 4.13
N LEU A 130 -11.69 0.11 5.07
CA LEU A 130 -12.15 -0.79 6.14
C LEU A 130 -13.23 -0.12 6.97
N PHE A 131 -13.02 1.13 7.39
CA PHE A 131 -14.03 1.89 8.12
C PHE A 131 -15.33 2.05 7.32
N LEU A 132 -15.24 2.40 6.04
CA LEU A 132 -16.39 2.53 5.15
C LEU A 132 -17.12 1.20 4.93
N SER A 133 -16.42 0.05 4.94
CA SER A 133 -17.05 -1.27 4.84
C SER A 133 -17.89 -1.62 6.08
N CYS A 134 -17.39 -1.26 7.27
CA CYS A 134 -18.13 -1.39 8.52
C CYS A 134 -19.36 -0.47 8.53
N LEU A 135 -19.18 0.77 8.09
CA LEU A 135 -20.27 1.75 7.99
C LEU A 135 -21.34 1.29 7.01
N THR A 136 -20.94 0.73 5.86
CA THR A 136 -21.87 0.15 4.87
C THR A 136 -22.73 -0.95 5.49
N SER A 137 -22.13 -1.81 6.32
CA SER A 137 -22.84 -2.89 6.99
C SER A 137 -23.91 -2.38 7.94
N THR A 138 -23.66 -1.26 8.64
CA THR A 138 -24.61 -0.70 9.61
C THR A 138 -25.67 0.17 8.95
N THR A 139 -25.32 0.95 7.92
CA THR A 139 -26.25 1.87 7.27
C THR A 139 -27.20 1.20 6.29
N LEU A 140 -26.77 0.10 5.67
CA LEU A 140 -27.57 -0.61 4.66
C LEU A 140 -28.37 -1.78 5.24
N TRP A 141 -28.19 -2.09 6.53
CA TRP A 141 -28.91 -3.17 7.19
C TRP A 141 -30.42 -2.89 7.20
N PRO A 142 -31.26 -3.83 6.73
CA PRO A 142 -32.69 -3.58 6.64
C PRO A 142 -33.35 -3.58 8.01
N ASN A 143 -34.12 -2.52 8.29
CA ASN A 143 -34.97 -2.42 9.50
C ASN A 143 -36.33 -3.13 9.36
N ARG A 144 -36.73 -3.53 8.15
CA ARG A 144 -38.03 -4.16 7.88
C ARG A 144 -37.88 -5.68 7.75
N LYS A 145 -38.76 -6.43 8.44
CA LYS A 145 -38.90 -7.88 8.28
C LYS A 145 -39.33 -8.18 6.83
N GLY A 146 -38.52 -8.94 6.07
CA GLY A 146 -38.79 -9.32 4.67
C GLY A 146 -37.78 -8.81 3.63
N ALA A 147 -36.86 -7.91 3.99
CA ALA A 147 -35.84 -7.38 3.07
C ALA A 147 -34.56 -8.23 3.02
N GLY A 148 -34.70 -9.55 2.87
CA GLY A 148 -33.56 -10.48 2.86
C GLY A 148 -32.55 -10.21 1.72
N ILE A 149 -33.04 -9.79 0.55
CA ILE A 149 -32.19 -9.44 -0.60
C ILE A 149 -31.32 -8.21 -0.29
N LEU A 150 -31.87 -7.21 0.41
CA LEU A 150 -31.14 -6.01 0.78
C LEU A 150 -30.04 -6.32 1.81
N ALA A 151 -30.34 -7.19 2.79
CA ALA A 151 -29.36 -7.68 3.74
C ALA A 151 -28.22 -8.45 3.05
N LEU A 152 -28.55 -9.32 2.10
CA LEU A 152 -27.56 -10.06 1.32
C LEU A 152 -26.66 -9.10 0.53
N LEU A 153 -27.24 -8.11 -0.16
CA LEU A 153 -26.49 -7.12 -0.92
C LEU A 153 -25.59 -6.26 -0.02
N ALA A 154 -26.09 -5.84 1.14
CA ALA A 154 -25.31 -5.12 2.15
C ALA A 154 -24.11 -5.94 2.62
N PHE A 155 -24.32 -7.24 2.90
CA PHE A 155 -23.27 -8.15 3.33
C PHE A 155 -22.23 -8.41 2.23
N LEU A 156 -22.66 -8.66 0.99
CA LEU A 156 -21.76 -8.91 -0.13
C LEU A 156 -20.94 -7.68 -0.49
N THR A 157 -21.54 -6.49 -0.44
CA THR A 157 -20.82 -5.24 -0.69
C THR A 157 -19.83 -4.92 0.43
N SER A 158 -20.20 -5.13 1.69
CA SER A 158 -19.29 -4.88 2.81
C SER A 158 -18.10 -5.85 2.83
N ILE A 159 -18.33 -7.14 2.59
CA ILE A 159 -17.22 -8.12 2.54
C ILE A 159 -16.29 -7.88 1.34
N ALA A 160 -16.84 -7.48 0.18
CA ALA A 160 -16.03 -7.14 -0.98
C ALA A 160 -15.14 -5.92 -0.73
N VAL A 161 -15.70 -4.83 -0.18
CA VAL A 161 -14.93 -3.62 0.15
C VAL A 161 -13.92 -3.91 1.26
N ALA A 162 -14.30 -4.67 2.29
CA ALA A 162 -13.40 -5.10 3.35
C ALA A 162 -12.25 -5.95 2.80
N GLY A 163 -12.52 -6.87 1.87
CA GLY A 163 -11.51 -7.70 1.22
C GLY A 163 -10.47 -6.87 0.47
N VAL A 164 -10.90 -5.90 -0.33
CA VAL A 164 -10.00 -4.95 -1.02
C VAL A 164 -9.15 -4.17 -0.01
N ALA A 165 -9.77 -3.72 1.08
CA ALA A 165 -9.09 -2.94 2.10
C ALA A 165 -8.02 -3.74 2.85
N VAL A 166 -8.31 -5.01 3.20
CA VAL A 166 -7.35 -5.96 3.80
C VAL A 166 -6.19 -6.25 2.85
N ILE A 167 -6.47 -6.53 1.57
CA ILE A 167 -5.42 -6.75 0.55
C ILE A 167 -4.49 -5.54 0.49
N GLY A 168 -5.07 -4.34 0.42
CA GLY A 168 -4.30 -3.09 0.43
C GLY A 168 -3.44 -2.91 1.68
N LEU A 169 -3.97 -3.26 2.84
CA LEU A 169 -3.29 -3.15 4.13
C LEU A 169 -2.11 -4.13 4.23
N LEU A 170 -2.28 -5.36 3.72
CA LEU A 170 -1.19 -6.33 3.66
C LEU A 170 -0.03 -5.85 2.76
N ILE A 171 -0.37 -5.28 1.60
CA ILE A 171 0.63 -4.72 0.67
C ILE A 171 1.34 -3.52 1.30
N SER A 172 0.61 -2.61 1.94
CA SER A 172 1.19 -1.41 2.55
C SER A 172 2.09 -1.75 3.73
N LEU A 173 1.68 -2.69 4.60
CA LEU A 173 2.50 -3.17 5.69
C LEU A 173 3.76 -3.89 5.17
N GLN A 174 3.64 -4.71 4.11
CA GLN A 174 4.80 -5.39 3.52
C GLN A 174 5.83 -4.37 3.08
N LYS A 175 5.42 -3.36 2.31
CA LYS A 175 6.34 -2.34 1.80
C LYS A 175 6.92 -1.50 2.96
N SER A 176 6.15 -1.23 4.01
CA SER A 176 6.62 -0.53 5.22
C SER A 176 7.71 -1.34 5.96
N VAL A 177 7.52 -2.66 6.12
CA VAL A 177 8.52 -3.54 6.75
C VAL A 177 9.77 -3.65 5.88
N ARG A 178 9.64 -3.73 4.54
CA ARG A 178 10.78 -3.73 3.63
C ARG A 178 11.59 -2.43 3.74
N LEU A 179 10.92 -1.29 3.82
CA LEU A 179 11.54 0.01 4.02
C LEU A 179 12.26 0.10 5.38
N GLU A 180 11.65 -0.40 6.44
CA GLU A 180 12.25 -0.44 7.78
C GLU A 180 13.51 -1.33 7.84
N ARG A 181 13.56 -2.42 7.04
CA ARG A 181 14.77 -3.24 6.92
C ARG A 181 15.91 -2.46 6.27
N VAL A 182 15.63 -1.68 5.22
CA VAL A 182 16.64 -0.82 4.58
C VAL A 182 17.17 0.18 5.60
N ARG A 183 16.28 0.86 6.32
CA ARG A 183 16.63 1.80 7.39
C ARG A 183 17.52 1.16 8.46
N LYS A 184 17.12 0.01 9.01
CA LYS A 184 17.91 -0.72 10.02
C LYS A 184 19.28 -1.14 9.50
N ASN A 185 19.39 -1.54 8.24
CA ASN A 185 20.67 -1.91 7.65
C ASN A 185 21.59 -0.69 7.46
N ILE A 186 21.03 0.48 7.09
CA ILE A 186 21.79 1.74 7.02
C ILE A 186 22.32 2.11 8.41
N ILE A 187 21.47 2.04 9.45
CA ILE A 187 21.86 2.35 10.83
C ILE A 187 22.90 1.35 11.36
N THR A 188 22.78 0.06 11.03
CA THR A 188 23.67 -1.00 11.53
C THR A 188 25.03 -0.95 10.86
N THR A 189 25.09 -0.58 9.59
CA THR A 189 26.32 -0.39 8.81
C THR A 189 27.01 0.94 9.19
N LYS A 190 27.21 1.22 10.49
CA LYS A 190 27.74 2.47 11.09
C LYS A 190 29.16 2.85 10.61
N THR A 191 29.36 3.09 9.32
CA THR A 191 30.66 3.45 8.75
C THR A 191 30.72 4.93 8.36
N SER A 192 29.60 5.67 8.38
CA SER A 192 29.57 7.10 8.06
C SER A 192 28.36 7.84 8.66
N THR A 193 28.45 9.17 8.76
CA THR A 193 27.33 10.04 9.18
C THR A 193 26.16 9.89 8.19
N VAL A 194 24.91 10.02 8.64
CA VAL A 194 23.71 9.90 7.77
C VAL A 194 23.77 10.87 6.58
N ALA A 195 24.32 12.07 6.79
CA ALA A 195 24.61 13.06 5.76
C ALA A 195 25.58 12.56 4.67
N ASP A 196 26.60 11.80 5.06
CA ASP A 196 27.59 11.25 4.14
C ASP A 196 26.98 10.14 3.28
N VAL A 197 26.05 9.36 3.83
CA VAL A 197 25.29 8.37 3.06
C VAL A 197 24.44 9.07 2.02
N TYR A 198 23.70 10.10 2.41
CA TYR A 198 22.87 10.88 1.48
C TYR A 198 23.69 11.47 0.32
N ARG A 199 24.81 12.13 0.63
CA ARG A 199 25.69 12.78 -0.36
C ARG A 199 26.37 11.81 -1.32
N ARG A 200 26.57 10.54 -0.93
CA ARG A 200 27.14 9.51 -1.80
C ARG A 200 26.19 9.08 -2.93
N TYR A 201 24.88 9.18 -2.71
CA TYR A 201 23.88 8.67 -3.66
C TYR A 201 23.07 9.76 -4.35
N ALA A 202 22.92 10.95 -3.76
CA ALA A 202 22.26 12.10 -4.40
C ALA A 202 23.24 12.80 -5.38
N ILE A 203 23.47 12.20 -6.54
CA ILE A 203 24.49 12.61 -7.52
C ILE A 203 23.88 13.48 -8.63
N ALA A 204 22.61 13.26 -8.97
CA ALA A 204 21.97 13.87 -10.13
C ALA A 204 21.65 15.36 -9.95
N ASP A 205 21.14 15.77 -8.78
CA ASP A 205 20.85 17.19 -8.50
C ASP A 205 20.69 17.51 -6.99
N PRO A 206 21.56 18.35 -6.39
CA PRO A 206 21.44 18.76 -4.99
C PRO A 206 20.22 19.66 -4.72
N VAL A 207 19.60 20.27 -5.75
CA VAL A 207 18.45 21.18 -5.59
C VAL A 207 17.11 20.44 -5.55
N TYR A 208 16.99 19.35 -6.32
CA TYR A 208 15.78 18.53 -6.36
C TYR A 208 15.78 17.39 -5.33
N GLY A 209 16.94 17.02 -4.80
CA GLY A 209 17.09 15.94 -3.83
C GLY A 209 17.25 14.57 -4.48
N MET A 210 17.35 13.52 -3.65
CA MET A 210 17.62 12.15 -4.11
C MET A 210 16.48 11.61 -4.97
N GLN A 211 16.80 11.20 -6.20
CA GLN A 211 15.83 10.69 -7.17
C GLN A 211 15.51 9.21 -6.94
N PHE A 212 14.43 8.77 -7.59
CA PHE A 212 13.95 7.39 -7.56
C PHE A 212 15.05 6.33 -7.77
N GLU A 213 15.78 6.41 -8.87
CA GLU A 213 16.81 5.42 -9.22
C GLU A 213 17.96 5.40 -8.19
N GLU A 214 18.34 6.57 -7.67
CA GLU A 214 19.39 6.75 -6.67
C GLU A 214 19.02 6.10 -5.34
N PHE A 215 17.78 6.31 -4.87
CA PHE A 215 17.27 5.68 -3.67
C PHE A 215 17.16 4.16 -3.82
N SER A 216 16.72 3.67 -4.98
CA SER A 216 16.67 2.24 -5.27
C SER A 216 18.07 1.62 -5.25
N ARG A 217 19.06 2.30 -5.81
CA ARG A 217 20.47 1.85 -5.81
C ARG A 217 21.04 1.80 -4.40
N MET A 218 20.81 2.84 -3.60
CA MET A 218 21.20 2.87 -2.18
C MET A 218 20.56 1.70 -1.41
N ALA A 219 19.25 1.47 -1.59
CA ALA A 219 18.57 0.36 -0.94
C ALA A 219 19.16 -1.00 -1.34
N ALA A 220 19.53 -1.19 -2.61
CA ALA A 220 20.20 -2.40 -3.07
C ALA A 220 21.57 -2.56 -2.42
N ASP A 221 22.39 -1.51 -2.38
CA ASP A 221 23.76 -1.57 -1.85
C ASP A 221 23.78 -1.88 -0.34
N TYR A 222 22.94 -1.23 0.46
CA TYR A 222 22.85 -1.50 1.91
C TYR A 222 22.10 -2.78 2.27
N THR A 223 21.49 -3.47 1.30
CA THR A 223 20.84 -4.76 1.54
C THR A 223 21.50 -5.92 0.81
N ASN A 224 22.68 -5.73 0.22
CA ASN A 224 23.37 -6.73 -0.62
C ASN A 224 22.47 -7.26 -1.74
N GLY A 225 21.70 -6.37 -2.37
CA GLY A 225 20.77 -6.67 -3.47
C GLY A 225 19.48 -7.38 -3.05
N ARG A 226 19.25 -7.63 -1.75
CA ARG A 226 18.05 -8.36 -1.27
C ARG A 226 16.77 -7.54 -1.38
N GLN A 227 16.87 -6.21 -1.35
CA GLN A 227 15.72 -5.31 -1.48
C GLN A 227 15.90 -4.42 -2.70
N GLN A 228 15.11 -4.67 -3.73
CA GLN A 228 14.95 -3.80 -4.89
C GLN A 228 13.49 -3.36 -4.96
N PHE A 229 13.28 -2.07 -5.23
CA PHE A 229 11.95 -1.49 -5.32
C PHE A 229 11.67 -1.13 -6.77
N GLY A 230 10.50 -1.51 -7.27
CA GLY A 230 10.04 -1.09 -8.59
C GLY A 230 9.61 0.38 -8.60
N VAL A 231 9.44 0.95 -9.80
CA VAL A 231 8.99 2.34 -10.00
C VAL A 231 7.68 2.65 -9.26
N THR A 232 6.75 1.71 -9.30
CA THR A 232 5.45 1.83 -8.63
C THR A 232 5.58 1.86 -7.11
N ASP A 233 6.48 1.05 -6.55
CA ASP A 233 6.74 1.00 -5.10
C ASP A 233 7.43 2.27 -4.62
N LEU A 234 8.36 2.78 -5.43
CA LEU A 234 9.04 4.03 -5.19
C LEU A 234 8.07 5.20 -5.15
N SER A 235 7.08 5.24 -6.03
CA SER A 235 6.05 6.29 -6.00
C SER A 235 5.26 6.29 -4.68
N ILE A 236 5.01 5.11 -4.09
CA ILE A 236 4.32 4.96 -2.80
C ILE A 236 5.25 5.41 -1.67
N ILE A 237 6.51 4.97 -1.69
CA ILE A 237 7.53 5.32 -0.69
C ILE A 237 7.77 6.83 -0.68
N TYR A 238 7.95 7.45 -1.83
CA TYR A 238 8.18 8.89 -1.93
C TYR A 238 6.93 9.67 -1.54
N ASN A 239 5.73 9.20 -1.85
CA ASN A 239 4.52 9.88 -1.37
C ASN A 239 4.42 9.89 0.17
N ALA A 240 5.06 8.93 0.86
CA ALA A 240 5.18 8.92 2.32
C ALA A 240 6.36 9.75 2.85
N LEU A 241 7.51 9.73 2.16
CA LEU A 241 8.77 10.35 2.62
C LEU A 241 8.99 11.80 2.17
N ASP A 242 8.52 12.18 0.98
CA ASP A 242 8.67 13.52 0.41
C ASP A 242 7.58 14.43 0.98
N GLU A 243 7.95 15.33 1.90
CA GLU A 243 7.02 16.28 2.50
C GLU A 243 6.59 17.38 1.52
N ASN A 244 7.49 17.73 0.61
CA ASN A 244 7.35 18.88 -0.28
C ASN A 244 6.87 18.52 -1.69
N GLN A 245 6.67 17.23 -1.97
CA GLN A 245 6.18 16.68 -3.24
C GLN A 245 7.01 17.11 -4.46
N LYS A 246 8.32 17.28 -4.26
CA LYS A 246 9.28 17.59 -5.34
C LYS A 246 9.67 16.36 -6.16
N SER A 247 9.13 15.18 -5.83
CA SER A 247 9.56 13.88 -6.37
C SER A 247 11.03 13.59 -6.07
N GLY A 248 11.50 14.08 -4.93
CA GLY A 248 12.89 14.02 -4.48
C GLY A 248 12.95 14.10 -2.97
N ILE A 249 13.78 13.28 -2.34
CA ILE A 249 13.96 13.30 -0.88
C ILE A 249 15.13 14.23 -0.57
N ASN A 250 14.92 15.24 0.28
CA ASN A 250 15.97 16.15 0.72
C ASN A 250 16.83 15.54 1.83
N GLU A 251 18.04 16.09 2.05
CA GLU A 251 18.96 15.62 3.12
C GLU A 251 18.29 15.65 4.50
N ARG A 252 17.49 16.68 4.79
CA ARG A 252 16.71 16.81 6.03
C ARG A 252 15.69 15.68 6.16
N GLU A 253 14.83 15.49 5.16
CA GLU A 253 13.79 14.45 5.14
C GLU A 253 14.39 13.05 5.23
N PHE A 254 15.52 12.81 4.56
CA PHE A 254 16.28 11.57 4.66
C PHE A 254 16.81 11.34 6.08
N SER A 255 17.40 12.38 6.70
CA SER A 255 17.91 12.28 8.06
C SER A 255 16.81 12.06 9.10
N GLU A 256 15.65 12.70 8.90
CA GLU A 256 14.45 12.53 9.73
C GLU A 256 13.89 11.10 9.58
N TRP A 257 13.86 10.57 8.35
CA TRP A 257 13.44 9.18 8.12
C TRP A 257 14.38 8.17 8.77
N VAL A 258 15.71 8.33 8.61
CA VAL A 258 16.70 7.39 9.17
C VAL A 258 16.70 7.44 10.70
N ASN A 259 16.62 8.63 11.30
CA ASN A 259 16.68 8.81 12.75
C ASN A 259 15.31 8.73 13.45
N GLY A 260 14.21 8.81 12.70
CA GLY A 260 12.84 8.93 13.24
C GLY A 260 12.20 7.61 13.66
N SER A 261 10.87 7.53 13.55
CA SER A 261 10.08 6.32 13.78
C SER A 261 9.77 5.59 12.47
N THR A 262 9.30 4.34 12.55
CA THR A 262 8.86 3.54 11.41
C THR A 262 7.83 4.31 10.57
N VAL A 263 8.07 4.40 9.27
CA VAL A 263 7.14 5.05 8.32
C VAL A 263 6.14 4.01 7.80
N TYR A 264 4.85 4.31 7.99
CA TYR A 264 3.75 3.52 7.44
C TYR A 264 3.34 4.08 6.08
N LEU A 265 3.50 3.25 5.05
CA LEU A 265 3.28 3.58 3.65
C LEU A 265 1.82 3.60 3.25
#